data_AF-A0A9E5YF76-F1
#
_entry.id   AF-A0A9E5YF76-F1
#
_cell.length_a   1.000
_cell.length_b   1.000
_cell.length_c   1.000
_cell.angle_alpha   90.00
_cell.angle_beta   90.00
_cell.angle_gamma   90.00
#
_symmetry.space_group_name_H-M   'P 1'
#
loop_
_entity.id
_entity.type
_entity.pdbx_description
1 polymer ?
#
loop_
_entity_poly.entity_id
_entity_poly.type
_entity_poly.pdbx_seq_one_letter_code
_entity_poly.pdbx_strand_id
1 'polypeptide(L)'
;MKSIFSKIKRVIKDPWRMHLDLLGLWRLIFIKRVVKGIEVFYSYRGELYPEGINDGNRSPLIAEKAKEFCKGNGIDVGAGERPFPGAIPVEDELKQNAYKLDNFPDGTLDYVFSSHCLEHLKRWDAALKLWIKKLKRGGILFLYLPHESMRLWNPGSPWVGSAHKWIPTYGVLNEFLSKNGMEIINHDPDRDRYWSFYIVAKKNGLR
;
A
#
# COMPACT_ATOMS: atom_id res chain seq x y z
N MET A 1 -25.18 -3.52 -32.21
CA MET A 1 -25.65 -4.20 -30.98
C MET A 1 -25.06 -5.60 -30.89
N LYS A 2 -23.85 -5.76 -30.32
CA LYS A 2 -23.34 -7.11 -29.99
C LYS A 2 -24.13 -7.60 -28.76
N SER A 3 -25.10 -8.48 -29.03
CA SER A 3 -26.18 -8.89 -28.15
C SER A 3 -25.71 -9.26 -26.73
N ILE A 4 -26.42 -8.72 -25.73
CA ILE A 4 -26.36 -9.08 -24.30
C ILE A 4 -26.35 -10.60 -24.11
N PHE A 5 -27.04 -11.35 -24.98
CA PHE A 5 -27.09 -12.81 -24.95
C PHE A 5 -25.75 -13.50 -25.26
N SER A 6 -24.86 -12.87 -26.04
CA SER A 6 -23.53 -13.41 -26.34
C SER A 6 -22.53 -13.26 -25.17
N LYS A 7 -22.81 -12.32 -24.25
CA LYS A 7 -22.13 -12.21 -22.96
C LYS A 7 -22.68 -13.23 -21.98
N ILE A 8 -24.01 -13.39 -21.89
CA ILE A 8 -24.70 -14.36 -21.01
C ILE A 8 -24.28 -15.82 -21.32
N LYS A 9 -24.20 -16.23 -22.60
CA LYS A 9 -23.71 -17.59 -22.95
C LYS A 9 -22.23 -17.83 -22.62
N ARG A 10 -21.43 -16.77 -22.54
CA ARG A 10 -19.99 -16.84 -22.20
C ARG A 10 -19.77 -16.95 -20.68
N VAL A 11 -20.65 -16.32 -19.92
CA VAL A 11 -20.73 -16.34 -18.45
C VAL A 11 -20.99 -17.75 -17.88
N ILE A 12 -21.72 -18.61 -18.58
CA ILE A 12 -22.06 -19.97 -18.11
C ILE A 12 -20.85 -20.93 -18.13
N LYS A 13 -19.82 -20.66 -18.94
CA LYS A 13 -18.65 -21.55 -19.08
C LYS A 13 -17.57 -21.35 -18.02
N ASP A 14 -17.61 -20.23 -17.28
CA ASP A 14 -16.59 -19.88 -16.29
C ASP A 14 -17.18 -18.96 -15.20
N PRO A 15 -17.68 -19.54 -14.10
CA PRO A 15 -18.29 -18.79 -12.99
C PRO A 15 -17.36 -17.76 -12.36
N TRP A 16 -16.03 -18.00 -12.40
CA TRP A 16 -15.04 -17.04 -11.91
C TRP A 16 -14.93 -15.81 -12.80
N ARG A 17 -15.08 -16.00 -14.11
CA ARG A 17 -15.11 -14.89 -15.08
C ARG A 17 -16.39 -14.09 -15.01
N MET A 18 -17.52 -14.69 -14.61
CA MET A 18 -18.76 -13.98 -14.30
C MET A 18 -18.57 -13.01 -13.13
N HIS A 19 -17.87 -13.43 -12.08
CA HIS A 19 -17.55 -12.55 -10.95
C HIS A 19 -16.68 -11.37 -11.38
N LEU A 20 -15.67 -11.60 -12.23
CA LEU A 20 -14.82 -10.54 -12.80
C LEU A 20 -15.58 -9.59 -13.73
N ASP A 21 -16.47 -10.13 -14.59
CA ASP A 21 -17.32 -9.34 -15.48
C ASP A 21 -18.35 -8.50 -14.69
N LEU A 22 -18.88 -9.04 -13.59
CA LEU A 22 -19.78 -8.32 -12.67
C LEU A 22 -19.04 -7.23 -11.90
N LEU A 23 -17.81 -7.48 -11.42
CA LEU A 23 -16.95 -6.44 -10.84
C LEU A 23 -16.62 -5.35 -11.86
N GLY A 24 -16.34 -5.73 -13.11
CA GLY A 24 -16.11 -4.80 -14.21
C GLY A 24 -17.35 -3.95 -14.53
N LEU A 25 -18.54 -4.55 -14.57
CA LEU A 25 -19.80 -3.83 -14.73
C LEU A 25 -20.08 -2.90 -13.55
N TRP A 26 -19.81 -3.35 -12.32
CA TRP A 26 -19.98 -2.58 -11.11
C TRP A 26 -19.09 -1.33 -11.09
N ARG A 27 -17.83 -1.47 -11.52
CA ARG A 27 -16.91 -0.34 -11.73
C ARG A 27 -17.46 0.67 -12.74
N LEU A 28 -18.00 0.22 -13.87
CA LEU A 28 -18.56 1.10 -14.90
C LEU A 28 -19.80 1.90 -14.43
N ILE A 29 -20.57 1.38 -13.46
CA ILE A 29 -21.75 2.07 -12.92
C ILE A 29 -21.33 3.24 -12.02
N PHE A 30 -20.36 3.00 -11.13
CA PHE A 30 -20.02 3.94 -10.06
C PHE A 30 -18.83 4.84 -10.37
N ILE A 31 -17.98 4.44 -11.31
CA ILE A 31 -16.73 5.13 -11.63
C ILE A 31 -16.84 5.62 -13.07
N LYS A 32 -16.88 6.94 -13.24
CA LYS A 32 -16.98 7.57 -14.55
C LYS A 32 -15.61 8.06 -14.99
N ARG A 33 -15.19 7.69 -16.20
CA ARG A 33 -14.01 8.30 -16.81
C ARG A 33 -14.35 9.72 -17.27
N VAL A 34 -13.53 10.69 -16.89
CA VAL A 34 -13.68 12.11 -17.20
C VAL A 34 -12.40 12.59 -17.86
N VAL A 35 -12.50 13.30 -18.98
CA VAL A 35 -11.35 13.89 -19.68
C VAL A 35 -11.39 15.40 -19.51
N LYS A 36 -10.27 16.00 -19.11
CA LYS A 36 -10.11 17.45 -19.01
C LYS A 36 -8.81 17.85 -19.70
N GLY A 37 -8.91 18.45 -20.89
CA GLY A 37 -7.73 18.71 -21.73
C GLY A 37 -7.06 17.41 -22.16
N ILE A 38 -5.76 17.26 -21.86
CA ILE A 38 -4.98 16.04 -22.13
C ILE A 38 -5.02 15.04 -20.97
N GLU A 39 -5.58 15.41 -19.83
CA GLU A 39 -5.59 14.60 -18.62
C GLU A 39 -6.87 13.77 -18.51
N VAL A 40 -6.72 12.59 -17.91
CA VAL A 40 -7.81 11.65 -17.69
C VAL A 40 -7.97 11.42 -16.20
N PHE A 41 -9.22 11.42 -15.75
CA PHE A 41 -9.61 11.22 -14.38
C PHE A 41 -10.67 10.13 -14.25
N TYR A 42 -10.75 9.54 -13.08
CA TYR A 42 -11.88 8.77 -12.59
C TYR A 42 -12.67 9.61 -11.61
N SER A 43 -13.95 9.83 -11.90
CA SER A 43 -14.88 10.43 -10.97
C SER A 43 -15.51 9.36 -10.09
N TYR A 44 -15.38 9.52 -8.77
CA TYR A 44 -15.99 8.65 -7.79
C TYR A 44 -16.37 9.42 -6.53
N ARG A 45 -17.65 9.34 -6.13
CA ARG A 45 -18.22 10.03 -4.95
C ARG A 45 -17.92 11.55 -4.91
N GLY A 46 -18.03 12.22 -6.05
CA GLY A 46 -17.85 13.68 -6.16
C GLY A 46 -16.40 14.14 -6.30
N GLU A 47 -15.43 13.24 -6.21
CA GLU A 47 -13.99 13.54 -6.35
C GLU A 47 -13.46 13.11 -7.72
N LEU A 48 -12.36 13.72 -8.17
CA LEU A 48 -11.63 13.35 -9.38
C LEU A 48 -10.25 12.80 -9.02
N TYR A 49 -9.99 11.57 -9.43
CA TYR A 49 -8.72 10.88 -9.22
C TYR A 49 -7.99 10.78 -10.56
N PRO A 50 -6.73 11.23 -10.70
CA PRO A 50 -5.99 11.07 -11.94
C PRO A 50 -5.93 9.59 -12.37
N GLU A 51 -5.96 9.31 -13.67
CA GLU A 51 -5.88 7.92 -14.15
C GLU A 51 -4.50 7.32 -13.86
N GLY A 52 -3.44 8.12 -14.06
CA GLY A 52 -2.04 7.70 -13.95
C GLY A 52 -1.60 7.28 -12.55
N ILE A 53 -2.34 7.63 -11.49
CA ILE A 53 -1.99 7.20 -10.13
C ILE A 53 -2.33 5.73 -9.87
N ASN A 54 -2.84 4.96 -10.83
CA ASN A 54 -3.26 3.56 -10.62
C ASN A 54 -2.26 2.50 -11.15
N ASP A 55 -1.01 2.86 -11.43
CA ASP A 55 0.02 2.00 -12.03
C ASP A 55 0.70 0.99 -11.07
N GLY A 56 0.05 0.61 -9.98
CA GLY A 56 0.36 -0.59 -9.18
C GLY A 56 1.60 -0.55 -8.28
N ASN A 57 2.72 0.02 -8.72
CA ASN A 57 3.96 0.06 -7.94
C ASN A 57 4.37 1.49 -7.57
N ARG A 58 4.60 1.71 -6.26
CA ARG A 58 4.70 3.03 -5.63
C ARG A 58 6.09 3.35 -5.09
N SER A 59 6.96 2.35 -4.94
CA SER A 59 8.31 2.51 -4.40
C SER A 59 9.12 3.59 -5.15
N PRO A 60 9.13 3.64 -6.51
CA PRO A 60 9.87 4.68 -7.24
C PRO A 60 9.42 6.11 -6.95
N LEU A 61 8.18 6.30 -6.50
CA LEU A 61 7.58 7.61 -6.29
C LEU A 61 8.11 8.30 -5.03
N ILE A 62 8.50 7.50 -4.04
CA ILE A 62 8.98 7.95 -2.73
C ILE A 62 10.44 7.57 -2.47
N ALA A 63 11.08 6.84 -3.40
CA ALA A 63 12.44 6.31 -3.23
C ALA A 63 13.47 7.40 -2.89
N GLU A 64 13.43 8.55 -3.55
CA GLU A 64 14.38 9.65 -3.25
C GLU A 64 14.24 10.14 -1.81
N LYS A 65 13.00 10.33 -1.33
CA LYS A 65 12.74 10.69 0.07
C LYS A 65 13.19 9.57 1.02
N ALA A 66 12.91 8.32 0.68
CA ALA A 66 13.29 7.18 1.51
C ALA A 66 14.81 7.01 1.63
N LYS A 67 15.60 7.29 0.58
CA LYS A 67 17.08 7.25 0.61
C LYS A 67 17.71 8.20 1.62
N GLU A 68 17.03 9.28 1.99
CA GLU A 68 17.52 10.21 3.03
C GLU A 68 17.64 9.51 4.40
N PHE A 69 16.80 8.50 4.66
CA PHE A 69 16.65 7.83 5.95
C PHE A 69 17.02 6.34 5.95
N CYS A 70 16.63 5.60 4.91
CA CYS A 70 16.88 4.17 4.77
C CYS A 70 18.32 3.90 4.32
N LYS A 71 19.24 3.78 5.29
CA LYS A 71 20.67 3.58 5.06
C LYS A 71 21.15 2.29 5.75
N GLY A 72 22.02 1.53 5.09
CA GLY A 72 22.58 0.28 5.62
C GLY A 72 21.83 -0.95 5.15
N ASN A 73 21.75 -1.98 6.00
CA ASN A 73 21.08 -3.24 5.68
C ASN A 73 19.59 -3.14 6.05
N GLY A 74 18.71 -3.29 5.06
CA GLY A 74 17.27 -3.23 5.29
C GLY A 74 16.47 -4.04 4.28
N ILE A 75 15.18 -4.12 4.54
CA ILE A 75 14.23 -4.88 3.73
C ILE A 75 13.14 -3.97 3.15
N ASP A 76 12.59 -4.36 2.01
CA ASP A 76 11.40 -3.77 1.41
C ASP A 76 10.24 -4.77 1.51
N VAL A 77 9.28 -4.51 2.40
CA VAL A 77 8.13 -5.40 2.61
C VAL A 77 7.00 -5.02 1.67
N GLY A 78 6.65 -5.95 0.77
CA GLY A 78 5.72 -5.75 -0.34
C GLY A 78 6.36 -4.96 -1.49
N ALA A 79 7.56 -5.35 -1.89
CA ALA A 79 8.40 -4.59 -2.84
C ALA A 79 7.83 -4.59 -4.27
N GLY A 80 7.09 -5.64 -4.63
CA GLY A 80 6.55 -5.87 -5.96
C GLY A 80 7.64 -5.90 -7.02
N GLU A 81 7.29 -5.48 -8.24
CA GLU A 81 8.19 -5.57 -9.41
C GLU A 81 9.38 -4.59 -9.39
N ARG A 82 9.32 -3.55 -8.56
CA ARG A 82 10.31 -2.45 -8.50
C ARG A 82 10.67 -2.17 -7.04
N PRO A 83 11.53 -3.01 -6.44
CA PRO A 83 11.91 -2.88 -5.05
C PRO A 83 12.68 -1.58 -4.78
N PHE A 84 12.64 -1.12 -3.52
CA PHE A 84 13.46 -0.02 -3.06
C PHE A 84 14.95 -0.32 -3.27
N PRO A 85 15.71 0.55 -3.97
CA PRO A 85 17.10 0.26 -4.31
C PRO A 85 17.97 -0.03 -3.08
N GLY A 86 18.63 -1.19 -3.09
CA GLY A 86 19.53 -1.62 -2.02
C GLY A 86 18.86 -2.35 -0.85
N ALA A 87 17.53 -2.45 -0.82
CA ALA A 87 16.82 -3.29 0.13
C ALA A 87 16.71 -4.74 -0.35
N ILE A 88 16.62 -5.67 0.60
CA ILE A 88 16.26 -7.06 0.31
C ILE A 88 14.73 -7.11 0.15
N PRO A 89 14.18 -7.52 -1.01
CA PRO A 89 12.75 -7.58 -1.22
C PRO A 89 12.11 -8.70 -0.40
N VAL A 90 10.93 -8.44 0.16
CA VAL A 90 10.10 -9.41 0.87
C VAL A 90 8.71 -9.42 0.22
N GLU A 91 8.46 -10.45 -0.58
CA GLU A 91 7.19 -10.70 -1.25
C GLU A 91 6.32 -11.69 -0.46
N ASP A 92 5.10 -11.96 -0.94
CA ASP A 92 4.21 -12.96 -0.32
C ASP A 92 4.61 -14.39 -0.71
N GLU A 93 5.68 -14.89 -0.08
CA GLU A 93 6.14 -16.27 -0.25
C GLU A 93 5.86 -17.14 0.98
N LEU A 94 5.80 -18.47 0.77
CA LEU A 94 5.51 -19.44 1.83
C LEU A 94 6.50 -19.36 3.02
N LYS A 95 7.77 -19.07 2.74
CA LYS A 95 8.83 -19.07 3.76
C LYS A 95 9.09 -17.70 4.35
N GLN A 96 8.72 -16.63 3.65
CA GLN A 96 9.14 -15.27 3.94
C GLN A 96 8.08 -14.32 3.37
N ASN A 97 7.45 -13.51 4.22
CA ASN A 97 6.43 -12.54 3.83
C ASN A 97 6.20 -11.48 4.91
N ALA A 98 5.25 -10.57 4.70
CA ALA A 98 4.92 -9.50 5.64
C ALA A 98 4.61 -9.97 7.08
N TYR A 99 4.15 -11.22 7.27
CA TYR A 99 3.87 -11.82 8.59
C TYR A 99 4.95 -12.78 9.08
N LYS A 100 5.98 -13.05 8.27
CA LYS A 100 7.01 -14.05 8.55
C LYS A 100 8.36 -13.57 8.04
N LEU A 101 9.19 -13.10 8.96
CA LEU A 101 10.52 -12.53 8.69
C LEU A 101 11.64 -13.37 9.34
N ASP A 102 11.54 -14.69 9.28
CA ASP A 102 12.42 -15.60 10.03
C ASP A 102 13.86 -15.58 9.53
N ASN A 103 14.08 -15.24 8.27
CA ASN A 103 15.42 -15.07 7.68
C ASN A 103 16.17 -13.84 8.22
N PHE A 104 15.47 -12.95 8.94
CA PHE A 104 16.03 -11.73 9.50
C PHE A 104 15.99 -11.84 11.04
N PRO A 105 17.12 -12.03 11.73
CA PRO A 105 17.13 -12.08 13.18
C PRO A 105 16.64 -10.75 13.79
N ASP A 106 16.05 -10.81 14.98
CA ASP A 106 15.54 -9.61 15.64
C ASP A 106 16.67 -8.62 15.95
N GLY A 107 16.39 -7.32 15.83
CA GLY A 107 17.38 -6.29 16.17
C GLY A 107 18.57 -6.20 15.22
N THR A 108 18.45 -6.65 13.97
CA THR A 108 19.58 -6.67 13.01
C THR A 108 19.45 -5.71 11.83
N LEU A 109 18.24 -5.26 11.50
CA LEU A 109 18.00 -4.39 10.36
C LEU A 109 18.22 -2.92 10.73
N ASP A 110 18.92 -2.19 9.86
CA ASP A 110 19.09 -0.74 9.96
C ASP A 110 17.81 -0.01 9.53
N TYR A 111 17.06 -0.60 8.58
CA TYR A 111 15.73 -0.10 8.22
C TYR A 111 14.76 -1.18 7.73
N VAL A 112 13.47 -0.86 7.79
CA VAL A 112 12.37 -1.53 7.10
C VAL A 112 11.67 -0.47 6.29
N PHE A 113 11.64 -0.64 4.98
CA PHE A 113 10.85 0.16 4.06
C PHE A 113 9.60 -0.63 3.66
N SER A 114 8.48 0.05 3.47
CA SER A 114 7.28 -0.56 2.89
C SER A 114 6.46 0.53 2.20
N SER A 115 6.06 0.25 0.96
CA SER A 115 5.20 1.14 0.19
C SER A 115 3.96 0.41 -0.29
N HIS A 116 2.78 0.94 0.05
CA HIS A 116 1.48 0.39 -0.37
C HIS A 116 1.31 -1.12 -0.15
N CYS A 117 1.84 -1.63 0.96
CA CYS A 117 1.70 -3.02 1.38
C CYS A 117 0.76 -3.14 2.59
N LEU A 118 0.94 -2.27 3.59
CA LEU A 118 0.33 -2.42 4.91
C LEU A 118 -1.22 -2.40 4.83
N GLU A 119 -1.81 -1.62 3.92
CA GLU A 119 -3.26 -1.55 3.69
C GLU A 119 -3.87 -2.88 3.22
N HIS A 120 -3.06 -3.76 2.64
CA HIS A 120 -3.47 -5.10 2.19
C HIS A 120 -3.46 -6.13 3.31
N LEU A 121 -2.93 -5.77 4.49
CA LEU A 121 -2.76 -6.68 5.62
C LEU A 121 -3.96 -6.64 6.55
N LYS A 122 -4.64 -7.79 6.74
CA LYS A 122 -5.73 -7.93 7.70
C LYS A 122 -5.26 -7.78 9.16
N ARG A 123 -4.06 -8.28 9.46
CA ARG A 123 -3.41 -8.22 10.79
C ARG A 123 -2.26 -7.21 10.78
N TRP A 124 -2.50 -6.03 10.21
CA TRP A 124 -1.47 -5.01 9.98
C TRP A 124 -0.68 -4.67 11.24
N ASP A 125 -1.33 -4.66 12.40
CA ASP A 125 -0.74 -4.38 13.70
C ASP A 125 0.28 -5.46 14.12
N ALA A 126 -0.04 -6.74 13.88
CA ALA A 126 0.86 -7.84 14.14
C ALA A 126 2.07 -7.83 13.19
N ALA A 127 1.84 -7.53 11.90
CA ALA A 127 2.92 -7.35 10.93
C ALA A 127 3.85 -6.20 11.33
N LEU A 128 3.28 -5.04 11.66
CA LEU A 128 4.06 -3.86 12.01
C LEU A 128 4.88 -4.06 13.29
N LYS A 129 4.34 -4.76 14.30
CA LYS A 129 5.10 -5.20 15.48
C LYS A 129 6.28 -6.09 15.12
N LEU A 130 6.08 -7.05 14.22
CA LEU A 130 7.16 -7.92 13.73
C LEU A 130 8.24 -7.09 13.03
N TRP A 131 7.87 -6.15 12.17
CA TRP A 131 8.81 -5.29 11.45
C TRP A 131 9.64 -4.44 12.42
N ILE A 132 8.98 -3.82 13.40
CA ILE A 132 9.65 -3.06 14.48
C ILE A 132 10.61 -3.96 15.27
N LYS A 133 10.23 -5.21 15.55
CA LYS A 133 11.09 -6.18 16.25
C LYS A 133 12.40 -6.43 15.50
N LYS A 134 12.36 -6.49 14.16
CA LYS A 134 13.54 -6.73 13.31
C LYS A 134 14.53 -5.57 13.28
N LEU A 135 14.07 -4.34 13.54
CA LEU A 135 14.93 -3.17 13.58
C LEU A 135 15.90 -3.18 14.77
N LYS A 136 17.15 -2.82 14.51
CA LYS A 136 18.13 -2.39 15.51
C LYS A 136 17.59 -1.20 16.31
N ARG A 137 18.18 -0.94 17.47
CA ARG A 137 18.02 0.36 18.13
C ARG A 137 18.50 1.48 17.21
N GLY A 138 17.72 2.54 17.11
CA GLY A 138 17.96 3.62 16.17
C GLY A 138 17.63 3.29 14.72
N GLY A 139 17.17 2.07 14.41
CA GLY A 139 16.76 1.67 13.06
C GLY A 139 15.49 2.39 12.61
N ILE A 140 15.31 2.50 11.29
CA ILE A 140 14.26 3.29 10.66
C ILE A 140 13.13 2.39 10.14
N LEU A 141 11.89 2.77 10.44
CA LEU A 141 10.72 2.31 9.73
C LEU A 141 10.26 3.42 8.80
N PHE A 142 10.20 3.14 7.50
CA PHE A 142 9.67 4.05 6.50
C PHE A 142 8.39 3.45 5.90
N LEU A 143 7.27 4.15 6.05
CA LEU A 143 5.98 3.75 5.52
C LEU A 143 5.52 4.78 4.48
N TYR A 144 5.08 4.31 3.32
CA TYR A 144 4.39 5.12 2.31
C TYR A 144 3.05 4.46 1.98
N LEU A 145 1.94 5.13 2.29
CA LEU A 145 0.61 4.52 2.38
C LEU A 145 -0.45 5.38 1.70
N PRO A 146 -1.57 4.78 1.23
CA PRO A 146 -2.65 5.54 0.63
C PRO A 146 -3.29 6.48 1.65
N HIS A 147 -3.43 7.74 1.29
CA HIS A 147 -4.08 8.74 2.12
C HIS A 147 -5.58 8.44 2.25
N GLU A 148 -6.17 8.73 3.42
CA GLU A 148 -7.59 8.42 3.71
C GLU A 148 -8.58 9.14 2.77
N SER A 149 -8.16 10.24 2.14
CA SER A 149 -8.94 10.90 1.09
C SER A 149 -8.99 10.12 -0.22
N MET A 150 -8.22 9.04 -0.37
CA MET A 150 -8.19 8.20 -1.58
C MET A 150 -9.35 7.22 -1.58
N ARG A 151 -10.58 7.74 -1.63
CA ARG A 151 -11.80 6.91 -1.47
C ARG A 151 -11.95 5.86 -2.56
N LEU A 152 -11.35 6.08 -3.72
CA LEU A 152 -11.27 5.10 -4.80
C LEU A 152 -10.51 3.84 -4.37
N TRP A 153 -9.61 3.91 -3.39
CA TRP A 153 -8.87 2.77 -2.87
C TRP A 153 -9.35 2.30 -1.50
N ASN A 154 -10.51 2.78 -1.03
CA ASN A 154 -11.06 2.28 0.23
C ASN A 154 -11.52 0.82 0.07
N PRO A 155 -11.45 0.01 1.16
CA PRO A 155 -12.00 -1.34 1.19
C PRO A 155 -13.44 -1.38 0.69
N GLY A 156 -13.74 -2.31 -0.21
CA GLY A 156 -15.06 -2.48 -0.82
C GLY A 156 -15.45 -1.43 -1.87
N SER A 157 -14.54 -0.51 -2.22
CA SER A 157 -14.80 0.40 -3.35
C SER A 157 -14.85 -0.39 -4.67
N PRO A 158 -15.56 0.12 -5.69
CA PRO A 158 -15.65 -0.56 -6.99
C PRO A 158 -14.31 -0.66 -7.75
N TRP A 159 -13.25 0.00 -7.28
CA TRP A 159 -11.92 -0.06 -7.89
C TRP A 159 -11.04 -1.14 -7.28
N VAL A 160 -10.82 -1.11 -5.95
CA VAL A 160 -9.93 -2.08 -5.27
C VAL A 160 -10.66 -3.32 -4.74
N GLY A 161 -12.00 -3.29 -4.67
CA GLY A 161 -12.79 -4.40 -4.14
C GLY A 161 -12.32 -4.82 -2.75
N SER A 162 -12.01 -6.10 -2.56
CA SER A 162 -11.51 -6.64 -1.30
C SER A 162 -9.99 -6.58 -1.13
N ALA A 163 -9.23 -5.97 -2.06
CA ALA A 163 -7.77 -5.99 -2.01
C ALA A 163 -7.23 -5.23 -0.79
N HIS A 164 -7.73 -4.02 -0.54
CA HIS A 164 -7.42 -3.26 0.68
C HIS A 164 -8.28 -3.77 1.82
N LYS A 165 -7.67 -3.99 2.99
CA LYS A 165 -8.32 -4.57 4.18
C LYS A 165 -8.72 -3.52 5.21
N TRP A 166 -8.06 -2.37 5.18
CA TRP A 166 -8.31 -1.27 6.10
C TRP A 166 -7.86 0.06 5.45
N ILE A 167 -8.14 1.17 6.13
CA ILE A 167 -7.76 2.53 5.68
C ILE A 167 -6.68 3.05 6.65
N PRO A 168 -5.41 3.13 6.22
CA PRO A 168 -4.37 3.73 7.03
C PRO A 168 -4.61 5.23 7.24
N THR A 169 -4.38 5.69 8.46
CA THR A 169 -4.40 7.12 8.80
C THR A 169 -3.17 7.46 9.63
N TYR A 170 -2.70 8.70 9.51
CA TYR A 170 -1.57 9.17 10.32
C TYR A 170 -1.85 9.02 11.82
N GLY A 171 -3.06 9.37 12.28
CA GLY A 171 -3.42 9.30 13.70
C GLY A 171 -3.30 7.88 14.28
N VAL A 172 -3.86 6.88 13.58
CA VAL A 172 -3.80 5.47 14.02
C VAL A 172 -2.37 4.97 14.05
N LEU A 173 -1.59 5.28 13.00
CA LEU A 173 -0.20 4.83 12.91
C LEU A 173 0.70 5.54 13.93
N ASN A 174 0.53 6.84 14.14
CA ASN A 174 1.31 7.61 15.11
C ASN A 174 1.11 7.07 16.54
N GLU A 175 -0.15 6.86 16.94
CA GLU A 175 -0.46 6.28 18.25
C GLU A 175 0.14 4.88 18.39
N PHE A 176 -0.02 4.04 17.37
CA PHE A 176 0.52 2.68 17.37
C PHE A 176 2.05 2.67 17.48
N LEU A 177 2.74 3.45 16.64
CA LEU A 177 4.19 3.53 16.60
C LEU A 177 4.75 4.02 17.94
N SER A 178 4.16 5.06 18.51
CA SER A 178 4.54 5.61 19.81
C SER A 178 4.43 4.56 20.93
N LYS A 179 3.31 3.82 20.98
CA LYS A 179 3.09 2.74 21.96
C LYS A 179 4.07 1.57 21.81
N ASN A 180 4.65 1.39 20.62
CA ASN A 180 5.60 0.31 20.31
C ASN A 180 7.06 0.79 20.27
N GLY A 181 7.38 1.91 20.93
CA GLY A 181 8.75 2.37 21.13
C GLY A 181 9.40 2.96 19.88
N MET A 182 8.60 3.56 19.01
CA MET A 182 9.07 4.29 17.83
C MET A 182 8.82 5.79 18.00
N GLU A 183 9.78 6.62 17.64
CA GLU A 183 9.70 8.08 17.58
C GLU A 183 9.50 8.52 16.13
N ILE A 184 8.47 9.30 15.82
CA ILE A 184 8.33 9.91 14.49
C ILE A 184 9.35 11.03 14.34
N ILE A 185 10.26 10.90 13.37
CA ILE A 185 11.33 11.88 13.11
C ILE A 185 11.08 12.69 11.84
N ASN A 186 10.21 12.21 10.94
CA ASN A 186 9.77 12.93 9.75
C ASN A 186 8.44 12.34 9.27
N HIS A 187 7.57 13.18 8.72
CA HIS A 187 6.32 12.74 8.10
C HIS A 187 5.78 13.86 7.21
N ASP A 188 4.95 13.48 6.25
CA ASP A 188 4.01 14.38 5.59
C ASP A 188 2.63 13.70 5.74
N PRO A 189 1.75 14.21 6.61
CA PRO A 189 0.46 13.60 6.87
C PRO A 189 -0.59 13.98 5.81
N ASP A 190 -0.31 15.01 5.01
CA ASP A 190 -1.17 15.42 3.91
C ASP A 190 -0.97 14.47 2.72
N ARG A 191 -1.89 14.54 1.75
CA ARG A 191 -1.78 13.74 0.53
C ARG A 191 -0.79 14.40 -0.43
N ASP A 192 0.15 13.60 -0.94
CA ASP A 192 0.99 13.97 -2.05
C ASP A 192 0.24 13.88 -3.40
N ARG A 193 0.97 14.10 -4.50
CA ARG A 193 0.42 14.01 -5.87
C ARG A 193 -0.10 12.62 -6.26
N TYR A 194 0.25 11.59 -5.51
CA TYR A 194 -0.18 10.20 -5.71
C TYR A 194 -1.28 9.77 -4.75
N TRP A 195 -1.83 10.74 -4.01
CA TRP A 195 -2.87 10.51 -3.00
C TRP A 195 -2.40 9.61 -1.86
N SER A 196 -1.13 9.78 -1.49
CA SER A 196 -0.46 8.99 -0.46
C SER A 196 0.20 9.91 0.57
N PHE A 197 0.58 9.35 1.71
CA PHE A 197 1.29 10.04 2.78
C PHE A 197 2.45 9.15 3.26
N TYR A 198 3.42 9.73 3.96
CA TYR A 198 4.54 8.96 4.49
C TYR A 198 4.83 9.24 5.96
N ILE A 199 5.40 8.23 6.63
CA ILE A 199 5.90 8.32 8.00
C ILE A 199 7.31 7.74 8.05
N VAL A 200 8.21 8.47 8.69
CA VAL A 200 9.54 8.00 9.07
C VAL A 200 9.61 7.95 10.59
N ALA A 201 9.74 6.73 11.12
CA ALA A 201 9.83 6.50 12.54
C ALA A 201 11.14 5.80 12.91
N LYS A 202 11.79 6.24 13.98
CA LYS A 202 13.04 5.69 14.49
C LYS A 202 12.75 4.84 15.72
N LYS A 203 13.33 3.65 15.81
CA LYS A 203 13.22 2.80 16.99
C LYS A 203 14.02 3.38 18.15
N ASN A 204 13.37 3.62 19.28
CA ASN A 204 14.01 4.18 20.47
C ASN A 204 15.16 3.27 20.92
N GLY A 205 16.32 3.88 21.22
CA GLY A 205 17.25 3.29 22.17
C GLY A 205 16.64 3.39 23.56
N LEU A 206 16.78 2.38 24.43
CA LEU A 206 16.40 2.59 25.84
C LEU A 206 17.14 3.84 26.36
N ARG A 207 16.42 4.69 27.11
CA ARG A 207 17.05 5.56 28.09
C ARG A 207 17.69 4.72 29.19
#